data_AF-A0A834FL46-F1
#
_entry.id   AF-A0A834FL46-F1
#
_cell.length_a   1.000
_cell.length_b   1.000
_cell.length_c   1.000
_cell.angle_alpha   90.00
_cell.angle_beta   90.00
_cell.angle_gamma   90.00
#
_symmetry.space_group_name_H-M   'P 1'
#
loop_
_entity.id
_entity.type
_entity.pdbx_description
1 polymer ?
#
loop_
_entity_poly.entity_id
_entity_poly.type
_entity_poly.pdbx_seq_one_letter_code
_entity_poly.pdbx_strand_id
1 'polypeptide(L)'
;MWSFSSPSTATSTLYDLETGTCIYMNRISGETIFVTAPHEPTAGIIGVNRKGQVLSVCVEEENIIPYITNVLQNPDLALRMAVRNNLAGAEELFARKFNTLFAAGNYSEAAKVAANAPKGILRTPDTIRRFQSVPAQPGQTSPLLQYFGILLDQGQLNKFESLELCRPVLQQGRKQLLEKWLKEDKLECSEELGDLVKSVDPTLALSVYLRANVPNKVIQCFAETGQFQKIVLYAKKVGYTPDWIFLLRNVMRISPEQGLQFSQMLVQDEEPLADITQIVDVFMEYNLIQQCTSFLLDALKNNRPMEGPLQTRLLEMNLVHAPQVADAILGNQMFTHYDRAHVAQLCEKAGLLQRALEHYTDLYDIKRAVVHTSPS
;
A
#
# COMPACT_ATOMS: atom_id res chain seq x y z
N MET A 1 6.36 -14.55 -42.44
CA MET A 1 7.18 -15.67 -42.93
C MET A 1 8.17 -15.11 -43.93
N TRP A 2 9.47 -15.28 -43.71
CA TRP A 2 10.48 -14.94 -44.71
C TRP A 2 10.56 -16.07 -45.72
N SER A 3 10.54 -15.74 -47.00
CA SER A 3 10.89 -16.69 -48.05
C SER A 3 11.87 -16.02 -49.00
N PHE A 4 12.95 -16.73 -49.33
CA PHE A 4 13.74 -16.36 -50.50
C PHE A 4 13.00 -16.90 -51.72
N SER A 5 12.58 -16.01 -52.61
CA SER A 5 11.97 -16.41 -53.86
C SER A 5 13.05 -16.55 -54.94
N SER A 6 13.05 -17.75 -55.53
CA SER A 6 13.76 -18.19 -56.73
C SER A 6 15.29 -18.42 -56.62
N PRO A 7 15.78 -19.62 -56.99
CA PRO A 7 17.21 -19.93 -57.18
C PRO A 7 17.94 -19.03 -58.18
N SER A 8 17.22 -18.27 -59.01
CA SER A 8 17.79 -17.49 -60.12
C SER A 8 18.01 -16.00 -59.86
N THR A 9 17.32 -15.38 -58.90
CA THR A 9 17.34 -13.91 -58.74
C THR A 9 17.75 -13.38 -57.36
N ALA A 10 17.89 -14.26 -56.36
CA ALA A 10 18.26 -13.89 -54.98
C ALA A 10 17.47 -12.68 -54.44
N THR A 11 16.16 -12.74 -54.66
CA THR A 11 15.19 -11.78 -54.16
C THR A 11 14.71 -12.24 -52.79
N SER A 12 14.77 -11.35 -51.80
CA SER A 12 14.16 -11.57 -50.49
C SER A 12 12.71 -11.07 -50.52
N THR A 13 11.79 -11.92 -50.07
CA THR A 13 10.37 -11.57 -49.93
C THR A 13 9.88 -11.79 -48.50
N LEU A 14 9.16 -10.79 -47.99
CA LEU A 14 8.51 -10.82 -46.68
C LEU A 14 7.00 -10.86 -46.87
N TYR A 15 6.33 -11.83 -46.24
CA TYR A 15 4.89 -11.95 -46.24
C TYR A 15 4.33 -11.98 -44.81
N ASP A 16 3.16 -11.36 -44.61
CA ASP A 16 2.34 -11.60 -43.42
C ASP A 16 1.83 -13.04 -43.41
N LEU A 17 1.97 -13.71 -42.28
CA LEU A 17 1.63 -15.12 -42.15
C LEU A 17 0.11 -15.37 -42.10
N GLU A 18 -0.66 -14.42 -41.56
CA GLU A 18 -2.11 -14.57 -41.37
C GLU A 18 -2.88 -14.34 -42.67
N THR A 19 -2.47 -13.33 -43.44
CA THR A 19 -3.20 -12.90 -44.65
C THR A 19 -2.50 -13.26 -45.96
N GLY A 20 -1.22 -13.64 -45.92
CA GLY A 20 -0.40 -13.82 -47.13
C GLY A 20 -0.05 -12.50 -47.83
N THR A 21 -0.30 -11.34 -47.20
CA THR A 21 -0.01 -10.03 -47.79
C THR A 21 1.50 -9.84 -47.96
N CYS A 22 1.95 -9.45 -49.16
CA CYS A 22 3.35 -9.12 -49.43
C CYS A 22 3.72 -7.81 -48.73
N ILE A 23 4.70 -7.85 -47.84
CA ILE A 23 5.18 -6.70 -47.06
C ILE A 23 6.39 -6.05 -47.74
N TYR A 24 7.40 -6.84 -48.11
CA TYR A 24 8.65 -6.31 -48.66
C TYR A 24 9.19 -7.24 -49.74
N MET A 25 9.75 -6.66 -50.80
CA MET A 25 10.42 -7.39 -51.87
C MET A 25 11.62 -6.58 -52.32
N ASN A 26 12.82 -7.16 -52.24
CA ASN A 26 14.02 -6.54 -52.77
C ASN A 26 15.07 -7.57 -53.16
N ARG A 27 15.91 -7.23 -54.13
CA ARG A 27 17.05 -8.05 -54.53
C ARG A 27 18.20 -7.81 -53.56
N ILE A 28 18.65 -8.87 -52.87
CA ILE A 28 19.69 -8.76 -51.84
C ILE A 28 21.05 -9.33 -52.30
N SER A 29 21.09 -10.07 -53.40
CA SER A 29 22.34 -10.60 -53.96
C SER A 29 22.29 -10.60 -55.49
N GLY A 30 23.45 -10.37 -56.11
CA GLY A 30 23.64 -10.57 -57.54
C GLY A 30 23.71 -12.05 -57.91
N GLU A 31 24.10 -12.89 -56.96
CA GLU A 31 24.38 -14.32 -57.11
C GLU A 31 23.37 -15.18 -56.33
N THR A 32 23.17 -16.43 -56.77
CA THR A 32 22.32 -17.40 -56.08
C THR A 32 22.78 -17.63 -54.63
N ILE A 33 21.84 -17.50 -53.69
CA ILE A 33 21.98 -17.98 -52.31
C ILE A 33 21.64 -19.47 -52.34
N PHE A 34 22.63 -20.33 -52.15
CA PHE A 34 22.49 -21.77 -52.38
C PHE A 34 22.19 -22.57 -51.11
N VAL A 35 22.42 -21.97 -49.94
CA VAL A 35 22.13 -22.58 -48.64
C VAL A 35 21.59 -21.51 -47.70
N THR A 36 20.60 -21.89 -46.89
CA THR A 36 19.94 -21.01 -45.93
C THR A 36 19.62 -21.76 -44.64
N ALA A 37 19.57 -21.04 -43.53
CA ALA A 37 19.14 -21.54 -42.23
C ALA A 37 18.33 -20.44 -41.51
N PRO A 38 17.48 -20.79 -40.52
CA PRO A 38 16.91 -19.79 -39.63
C PRO A 38 18.02 -19.07 -38.86
N HIS A 39 17.89 -17.75 -38.71
CA HIS A 39 18.79 -16.97 -37.87
C HIS A 39 18.13 -16.70 -36.51
N GLU A 40 18.36 -17.59 -35.56
CA GLU A 40 17.69 -17.59 -34.24
C GLU A 40 17.82 -16.27 -33.46
N PRO A 41 19.01 -15.61 -33.37
CA PRO A 41 19.17 -14.40 -32.56
C PRO A 41 18.28 -13.22 -32.97
N THR A 42 17.92 -13.15 -34.25
CA THR A 42 17.13 -12.03 -34.81
C THR A 42 15.78 -12.48 -35.36
N ALA A 43 15.36 -13.72 -35.09
CA ALA A 43 14.19 -14.36 -35.70
C ALA A 43 14.12 -14.19 -37.24
N GLY A 44 15.29 -14.21 -37.90
CA GLY A 44 15.46 -13.92 -39.32
C GLY A 44 15.84 -15.15 -40.13
N ILE A 45 16.46 -14.88 -41.28
CA ILE A 45 17.04 -15.90 -42.15
C ILE A 45 18.51 -15.55 -42.43
N ILE A 46 19.36 -16.56 -42.51
CA ILE A 46 20.78 -16.43 -42.88
C ILE A 46 21.08 -17.35 -44.05
N GLY A 47 21.95 -16.93 -44.97
CA GLY A 47 22.33 -17.74 -46.13
C GLY A 47 23.67 -17.36 -46.72
N VAL A 48 24.21 -18.25 -47.57
CA VAL A 48 25.50 -18.06 -48.23
C VAL A 48 25.31 -18.05 -49.75
N ASN A 49 25.92 -17.07 -50.42
CA ASN A 49 25.89 -16.95 -51.87
C ASN A 49 27.12 -17.58 -52.53
N ARG A 50 27.09 -17.74 -53.87
CA ARG A 50 28.19 -18.34 -54.64
C ARG A 50 29.53 -17.58 -54.57
N LYS A 51 29.54 -16.32 -54.13
CA LYS A 51 30.75 -15.54 -53.87
C LYS A 51 31.33 -15.75 -52.47
N GLY A 52 30.70 -16.59 -51.64
CA GLY A 52 31.10 -16.84 -50.26
C GLY A 52 30.66 -15.75 -49.28
N GLN A 53 29.77 -14.83 -49.67
CA GLN A 53 29.22 -13.83 -48.76
C GLN A 53 28.15 -14.47 -47.88
N VAL A 54 28.23 -14.22 -46.57
CA VAL A 54 27.22 -14.60 -45.59
C VAL A 54 26.26 -13.43 -45.42
N LEU A 55 25.00 -13.62 -45.81
CA LEU A 55 23.96 -12.61 -45.80
C LEU A 55 22.90 -12.99 -44.76
N SER A 56 22.43 -12.02 -43.98
CA SER A 56 21.30 -12.21 -43.08
C SER A 56 20.23 -11.14 -43.34
N VAL A 57 18.97 -11.56 -43.22
CA VAL A 57 17.80 -10.69 -43.34
C VAL A 57 16.90 -10.96 -42.13
N CYS A 58 16.52 -9.90 -41.43
CA CYS A 58 15.61 -9.97 -40.29
C CYS A 58 14.59 -8.82 -40.33
N VAL A 59 13.56 -8.89 -39.49
CA VAL A 59 12.59 -7.80 -39.35
C VAL A 59 13.25 -6.71 -38.51
N GLU A 60 13.20 -5.48 -38.99
CA GLU A 60 13.55 -4.31 -38.18
C GLU A 60 12.31 -3.88 -37.38
N GLU A 61 12.29 -4.22 -36.10
CA GLU A 61 11.11 -4.04 -35.23
C GLU A 61 10.68 -2.58 -35.09
N GLU A 62 11.62 -1.64 -35.13
CA GLU A 62 11.32 -0.21 -35.02
C GLU A 62 10.70 0.39 -36.30
N ASN A 63 11.06 -0.16 -37.46
CA ASN A 63 10.69 0.42 -38.76
C ASN A 63 9.59 -0.35 -39.50
N ILE A 64 9.29 -1.59 -39.11
CA ILE A 64 8.30 -2.41 -39.81
C ILE A 64 6.89 -1.80 -39.78
N ILE A 65 6.47 -1.26 -38.63
CA ILE A 65 5.15 -0.64 -38.49
C ILE A 65 5.07 0.69 -39.26
N PRO A 66 6.02 1.65 -39.12
CA PRO A 66 6.07 2.85 -39.95
C PRO A 66 6.12 2.55 -41.45
N TYR A 67 6.87 1.52 -41.86
CA TYR A 67 6.98 1.11 -43.26
C TYR A 67 5.63 0.62 -43.82
N ILE A 68 4.96 -0.31 -43.13
CA ILE A 68 3.64 -0.82 -43.56
C ILE A 68 2.61 0.32 -43.61
N THR A 69 2.72 1.26 -42.67
CA THR A 69 1.79 2.39 -42.57
C THR A 69 1.97 3.41 -43.69
N ASN A 70 3.19 3.88 -43.90
CA ASN A 70 3.47 5.05 -44.75
C ASN A 70 3.87 4.66 -46.17
N VAL A 71 4.65 3.58 -46.33
CA VAL A 71 5.17 3.14 -47.63
C VAL A 71 4.20 2.17 -48.29
N LEU A 72 3.75 1.15 -47.55
CA LEU A 72 2.78 0.17 -48.05
C LEU A 72 1.34 0.72 -48.04
N GLN A 73 1.10 1.81 -47.32
CA GLN A 73 -0.23 2.44 -47.17
C GLN A 73 -1.30 1.47 -46.68
N ASN A 74 -0.93 0.53 -45.79
CA ASN A 74 -1.83 -0.49 -45.25
C ASN A 74 -1.93 -0.38 -43.72
N PRO A 75 -2.65 0.63 -43.20
CA PRO A 75 -2.77 0.86 -41.77
C PRO A 75 -3.48 -0.28 -41.03
N ASP A 76 -4.37 -1.03 -41.70
CA ASP A 76 -5.06 -2.18 -41.10
C ASP A 76 -4.10 -3.34 -40.81
N LEU A 77 -3.17 -3.62 -41.74
CA LEU A 77 -2.11 -4.61 -41.52
C LEU A 77 -1.15 -4.14 -40.43
N ALA A 78 -0.75 -2.86 -40.45
CA ALA A 78 0.12 -2.27 -39.43
C ALA A 78 -0.49 -2.41 -38.03
N LEU A 79 -1.78 -2.09 -37.87
CA LEU A 79 -2.50 -2.24 -36.61
C LEU A 79 -2.54 -3.70 -36.13
N ARG A 80 -2.95 -4.64 -36.99
CA ARG A 80 -3.02 -6.07 -36.61
C ARG A 80 -1.64 -6.61 -36.25
N MET A 81 -0.62 -6.28 -37.03
CA MET A 81 0.75 -6.71 -36.78
C MET A 81 1.32 -6.15 -35.47
N ALA A 82 1.03 -4.88 -35.16
CA ALA A 82 1.44 -4.25 -33.92
C ALA A 82 0.79 -4.88 -32.68
N VAL A 83 -0.53 -5.15 -32.72
CA VAL A 83 -1.23 -5.84 -31.62
C VAL A 83 -0.69 -7.25 -31.42
N ARG A 84 -0.59 -8.02 -32.51
CA ARG A 84 -0.26 -9.45 -32.48
C ARG A 84 1.14 -9.71 -31.96
N ASN A 85 2.09 -8.82 -32.27
CA ASN A 85 3.50 -8.99 -31.92
C ASN A 85 4.00 -7.97 -30.87
N ASN A 86 3.11 -7.14 -30.31
CA ASN A 86 3.44 -6.09 -29.33
C ASN A 86 4.56 -5.13 -29.81
N LEU A 87 4.54 -4.76 -31.10
CA LEU A 87 5.54 -3.88 -31.72
C LEU A 87 5.21 -2.39 -31.47
N ALA A 88 6.26 -1.57 -31.34
CA ALA A 88 6.15 -0.12 -31.25
C ALA A 88 5.87 0.51 -32.64
N GLY A 89 5.47 1.78 -32.67
CA GLY A 89 5.22 2.54 -33.90
C GLY A 89 3.77 2.58 -34.37
N ALA A 90 2.85 1.90 -33.68
CA ALA A 90 1.41 1.95 -33.96
C ALA A 90 0.64 2.92 -33.05
N GLU A 91 1.32 3.61 -32.14
CA GLU A 91 0.75 4.53 -31.16
C GLU A 91 -0.18 5.55 -31.83
N GLU A 92 0.32 6.17 -32.89
CA GLU A 92 -0.41 7.18 -33.65
C GLU A 92 -1.61 6.56 -34.41
N LEU A 93 -1.49 5.32 -34.88
CA LEU A 93 -2.59 4.62 -35.54
C LEU A 93 -3.74 4.32 -34.58
N PHE A 94 -3.43 3.91 -33.35
CA PHE A 94 -4.43 3.72 -32.30
C PHE A 94 -5.12 5.03 -31.96
N ALA A 95 -4.36 6.12 -31.78
CA ALA A 95 -4.92 7.43 -31.51
C ALA A 95 -5.81 7.93 -32.67
N ARG A 96 -5.37 7.79 -33.92
CA ARG A 96 -6.16 8.17 -35.10
C ARG A 96 -7.44 7.34 -35.20
N LYS A 97 -7.35 6.01 -35.06
CA LYS A 97 -8.51 5.11 -35.11
C LYS A 97 -9.51 5.43 -34.00
N PHE A 98 -9.02 5.68 -32.79
CA PHE A 98 -9.84 6.13 -31.67
C PHE A 98 -10.56 7.45 -32.00
N ASN A 99 -9.83 8.46 -32.49
CA ASN A 99 -10.41 9.75 -32.86
C ASN A 99 -11.50 9.64 -33.93
N THR A 100 -11.26 8.82 -34.96
CA THR A 100 -12.23 8.58 -36.04
C THR A 100 -13.50 7.93 -35.51
N LEU A 101 -13.38 6.88 -34.70
CA LEU A 101 -14.53 6.20 -34.10
C LEU A 101 -15.29 7.10 -33.13
N PHE A 102 -14.56 7.89 -32.35
CA PHE A 102 -15.13 8.82 -31.39
C PHE A 102 -15.90 9.96 -32.09
N ALA A 103 -15.34 10.54 -33.16
CA ALA A 103 -16.00 11.56 -33.97
C ALA A 103 -17.22 11.01 -34.72
N ALA A 104 -17.21 9.74 -35.10
CA ALA A 104 -18.35 9.06 -35.72
C ALA A 104 -19.47 8.70 -34.72
N GLY A 105 -19.30 9.00 -33.42
CA GLY A 105 -20.27 8.64 -32.37
C GLY A 105 -20.30 7.15 -32.01
N ASN A 106 -19.36 6.35 -32.51
CA ASN A 106 -19.26 4.93 -32.21
C ASN A 106 -18.41 4.69 -30.96
N TYR A 107 -18.97 5.06 -29.80
CA TYR A 107 -18.25 5.04 -28.52
C TYR A 107 -17.89 3.63 -28.04
N SER A 108 -18.71 2.62 -28.34
CA SER A 108 -18.45 1.22 -27.94
C SER A 108 -17.20 0.67 -28.63
N GLU A 109 -17.08 0.86 -29.95
CA GLU A 109 -15.88 0.43 -30.68
C GLU A 109 -14.66 1.29 -30.34
N ALA A 110 -14.84 2.59 -30.11
CA ALA A 110 -13.76 3.46 -29.63
C ALA A 110 -13.20 2.97 -28.28
N ALA A 111 -14.08 2.57 -27.36
CA ALA A 111 -13.69 2.00 -26.08
C ALA A 111 -12.91 0.68 -26.22
N LYS A 112 -13.33 -0.22 -27.12
CA LYS A 112 -12.58 -1.45 -27.43
C LYS A 112 -11.19 -1.17 -27.99
N VAL A 113 -11.05 -0.16 -28.85
CA VAL A 113 -9.74 0.26 -29.38
C VAL A 113 -8.85 0.78 -28.26
N ALA A 114 -9.40 1.57 -27.34
CA ALA A 114 -8.64 2.08 -26.20
C ALA A 114 -8.21 0.97 -25.22
N ALA A 115 -9.09 0.00 -24.98
CA ALA A 115 -8.85 -1.13 -24.09
C ALA A 115 -7.79 -2.10 -24.63
N ASN A 116 -7.83 -2.40 -25.94
CA ASN A 116 -6.90 -3.33 -26.62
C ASN A 116 -5.59 -2.68 -27.09
N ALA A 117 -5.38 -1.39 -26.81
CA ALA A 117 -4.19 -0.70 -27.29
C ALA A 117 -2.93 -1.28 -26.63
N PRO A 118 -1.85 -1.56 -27.39
CA PRO A 118 -0.63 -2.15 -26.85
C PRO A 118 -0.03 -1.24 -25.78
N LYS A 119 0.56 -1.86 -24.75
CA LYS A 119 1.14 -1.18 -23.58
C LYS A 119 0.19 -0.19 -22.88
N GLY A 120 -1.13 -0.30 -23.10
CA GLY A 120 -2.12 0.58 -22.49
C GLY A 120 -2.00 2.05 -22.94
N ILE A 121 -1.51 2.33 -24.15
CA ILE A 121 -1.24 3.72 -24.57
C ILE A 121 -2.49 4.63 -24.60
N LEU A 122 -3.67 4.06 -24.78
CA LEU A 122 -4.93 4.79 -24.72
C LEU A 122 -5.62 4.70 -23.36
N ARG A 123 -5.06 3.98 -22.38
CA ARG A 123 -5.56 3.90 -20.99
C ARG A 123 -5.03 5.07 -20.16
N THR A 124 -5.28 6.28 -20.64
CA THR A 124 -4.78 7.53 -20.07
C THR A 124 -5.91 8.40 -19.51
N PRO A 125 -5.60 9.34 -18.60
CA PRO A 125 -6.58 10.30 -18.10
C PRO A 125 -7.26 11.11 -19.21
N ASP A 126 -6.57 11.38 -20.32
CA ASP A 126 -7.12 12.13 -21.45
C ASP A 126 -8.23 11.36 -22.18
N THR A 127 -8.08 10.04 -22.33
CA THR A 127 -9.13 9.18 -22.89
C THR A 127 -10.38 9.20 -22.00
N ILE A 128 -10.20 9.13 -20.68
CA ILE A 128 -11.30 9.21 -19.70
C ILE A 128 -12.01 10.57 -19.81
N ARG A 129 -11.26 11.67 -19.85
CA ARG A 129 -11.82 13.03 -20.00
C ARG A 129 -12.63 13.19 -21.28
N ARG A 130 -12.20 12.57 -22.38
CA ARG A 130 -12.99 12.56 -23.63
C ARG A 130 -14.31 11.84 -23.43
N PHE A 131 -14.32 10.65 -22.86
CA PHE A 131 -15.58 9.96 -22.56
C PHE A 131 -16.47 10.71 -21.56
N GLN A 132 -15.89 11.42 -20.58
CA GLN A 132 -16.62 12.27 -19.64
C GLN A 132 -17.27 13.47 -20.31
N SER A 133 -16.67 14.02 -21.37
CA SER A 133 -17.22 15.17 -22.09
C SER A 133 -18.51 14.86 -22.86
N VAL A 134 -18.81 13.57 -23.08
CA VAL A 134 -19.99 13.14 -23.83
C VAL A 134 -21.18 13.04 -22.87
N PRO A 135 -22.26 13.82 -23.08
CA PRO A 135 -23.44 13.74 -22.24
C PRO A 135 -24.12 12.38 -22.40
N ALA A 136 -24.61 11.82 -21.29
CA ALA A 136 -25.40 10.60 -21.32
C ALA A 136 -26.77 10.86 -21.94
N GLN A 137 -27.12 10.09 -22.98
CA GLN A 137 -28.46 10.15 -23.58
C GLN A 137 -29.49 9.46 -22.67
N PRO A 138 -30.71 9.99 -22.51
CA PRO A 138 -31.74 9.38 -21.68
C PRO A 138 -32.03 7.94 -22.13
N GLY A 139 -31.90 6.97 -21.22
CA GLY A 139 -32.15 5.56 -21.49
C GLY A 139 -30.98 4.77 -22.09
N GLN A 140 -29.86 5.41 -22.43
CA GLN A 140 -28.62 4.73 -22.82
C GLN A 140 -27.58 4.78 -21.71
N THR A 141 -26.79 3.71 -21.57
CA THR A 141 -25.61 3.69 -20.69
C THR A 141 -24.61 4.74 -21.16
N SER A 142 -24.11 5.55 -20.22
CA SER A 142 -23.08 6.56 -20.51
C SER A 142 -21.88 5.92 -21.22
N PRO A 143 -21.33 6.55 -22.27
CA PRO A 143 -20.11 6.10 -22.94
C PRO A 143 -18.95 5.81 -21.99
N LEU A 144 -18.83 6.58 -20.91
CA LEU A 144 -17.83 6.36 -19.86
C LEU A 144 -18.03 5.03 -19.12
N LEU A 145 -19.27 4.69 -18.78
CA LEU A 145 -19.60 3.41 -18.15
C LEU A 145 -19.38 2.23 -19.10
N GLN A 146 -19.63 2.41 -20.40
CA GLN A 146 -19.32 1.40 -21.41
C GLN A 146 -17.81 1.15 -21.50
N TYR A 147 -17.00 2.21 -21.48
CA TYR A 147 -15.54 2.11 -21.46
C TYR A 147 -15.03 1.33 -20.25
N PHE A 148 -15.49 1.68 -19.04
CA PHE A 148 -15.09 0.94 -17.83
C PHE A 148 -15.59 -0.49 -17.81
N GLY A 149 -16.79 -0.77 -18.33
CA GLY A 149 -17.31 -2.13 -18.46
C GLY A 149 -16.38 -3.02 -19.28
N ILE A 150 -15.95 -2.54 -20.45
CA ILE A 150 -15.02 -3.27 -21.33
C ILE A 150 -13.67 -3.50 -20.62
N LEU A 151 -13.14 -2.49 -19.92
CA LEU A 151 -11.88 -2.64 -19.20
C LEU A 151 -11.96 -3.65 -18.04
N LEU A 152 -13.07 -3.65 -17.29
CA LEU A 152 -13.31 -4.59 -16.19
C LEU A 152 -13.40 -6.04 -16.69
N ASP A 153 -13.95 -6.25 -17.89
CA ASP A 153 -14.00 -7.56 -18.54
C ASP A 153 -12.60 -8.03 -18.97
N GLN A 154 -11.74 -7.11 -19.41
CA GLN A 154 -10.38 -7.43 -19.85
C GLN A 154 -9.39 -7.66 -18.71
N GLY A 155 -9.51 -6.91 -17.60
CA GLY A 155 -8.52 -7.01 -16.52
C GLY A 155 -8.73 -6.02 -15.38
N GLN A 156 -7.62 -5.67 -14.73
CA GLN A 156 -7.58 -4.73 -13.62
C GLN A 156 -7.51 -3.28 -14.12
N LEU A 157 -8.30 -2.40 -13.51
CA LEU A 157 -8.26 -0.95 -13.72
C LEU A 157 -7.07 -0.33 -13.01
N ASN A 158 -6.46 0.68 -13.61
CA ASN A 158 -5.36 1.42 -12.99
C ASN A 158 -5.88 2.39 -11.90
N LYS A 159 -4.97 3.04 -11.16
CA LYS A 159 -5.33 3.99 -10.07
C LYS A 159 -6.31 5.07 -10.51
N PHE A 160 -6.07 5.70 -11.66
CA PHE A 160 -6.89 6.80 -12.16
C PHE A 160 -8.27 6.32 -12.62
N GLU A 161 -8.31 5.21 -13.36
CA GLU A 161 -9.54 4.57 -13.82
C GLU A 161 -10.41 4.12 -12.65
N SER A 162 -9.79 3.50 -11.63
CA SER A 162 -10.48 3.04 -10.43
C SER A 162 -11.14 4.22 -9.70
N LEU A 163 -10.43 5.35 -9.60
CA LEU A 163 -10.93 6.55 -8.94
C LEU A 163 -12.11 7.16 -9.70
N GLU A 164 -11.97 7.34 -11.02
CA GLU A 164 -13.00 7.95 -11.86
C GLU A 164 -14.24 7.05 -12.04
N LEU A 165 -14.09 5.72 -11.95
CA LEU A 165 -15.21 4.79 -11.87
C LEU A 165 -15.94 4.89 -10.52
N CYS A 166 -15.19 4.98 -9.42
CA CYS A 166 -15.77 4.93 -8.07
C CYS A 166 -16.50 6.22 -7.69
N ARG A 167 -16.06 7.40 -8.14
CA ARG A 167 -16.74 8.69 -7.88
C ARG A 167 -18.25 8.66 -8.15
N PRO A 168 -18.74 8.37 -9.37
CA PRO A 168 -20.18 8.36 -9.65
C PRO A 168 -20.91 7.22 -8.95
N VAL A 169 -20.26 6.06 -8.77
CA VAL A 169 -20.85 4.89 -8.10
C VAL A 169 -21.14 5.18 -6.62
N LEU A 170 -20.19 5.84 -5.95
CA LEU A 170 -20.34 6.26 -4.56
C LEU A 170 -21.38 7.38 -4.41
N GLN A 171 -21.40 8.36 -5.33
CA GLN A 171 -22.41 9.43 -5.33
C GLN A 171 -23.85 8.88 -5.51
N GLN A 172 -24.00 7.79 -6.26
CA GLN A 172 -25.27 7.08 -6.42
C GLN A 172 -25.59 6.11 -5.26
N GLY A 173 -24.74 6.01 -4.24
CA GLY A 173 -24.93 5.11 -3.10
C GLY A 173 -24.76 3.62 -3.42
N ARG A 174 -24.21 3.25 -4.59
CA ARG A 174 -24.09 1.86 -5.05
C ARG A 174 -22.81 1.18 -4.54
N LYS A 175 -22.56 1.25 -3.23
CA LYS A 175 -21.32 0.71 -2.62
C LYS A 175 -21.12 -0.81 -2.82
N GLN A 176 -22.20 -1.56 -3.03
CA GLN A 176 -22.16 -3.01 -3.30
C GLN A 176 -21.35 -3.36 -4.56
N LEU A 177 -21.36 -2.49 -5.57
CA LEU A 177 -20.56 -2.69 -6.78
C LEU A 177 -19.06 -2.59 -6.47
N LEU A 178 -18.68 -1.62 -5.63
CA LEU A 178 -17.31 -1.45 -5.19
C LEU A 178 -16.82 -2.65 -4.37
N GLU A 179 -17.66 -3.16 -3.46
CA GLU A 179 -17.35 -4.38 -2.70
C GLU A 179 -17.10 -5.58 -3.63
N LYS A 180 -17.90 -5.74 -4.69
CA LYS A 180 -17.72 -6.79 -5.69
C LYS A 180 -16.37 -6.63 -6.41
N TRP A 181 -16.08 -5.44 -6.92
CA TRP A 181 -14.85 -5.19 -7.68
C TRP A 181 -13.58 -5.32 -6.82
N LEU A 182 -13.64 -4.97 -5.53
CA LEU A 182 -12.55 -5.19 -4.58
C LEU A 182 -12.33 -6.65 -4.21
N LYS A 183 -13.37 -7.48 -4.25
CA LYS A 183 -13.26 -8.94 -4.04
C LYS A 183 -12.70 -9.66 -5.26
N GLU A 184 -12.99 -9.14 -6.46
CA GLU A 184 -12.53 -9.69 -7.73
C GLU A 184 -11.16 -9.14 -8.17
N ASP A 185 -10.47 -8.36 -7.31
CA ASP A 185 -9.20 -7.68 -7.59
C ASP A 185 -9.20 -6.89 -8.92
N LYS A 186 -10.35 -6.29 -9.26
CA LYS A 186 -10.56 -5.55 -10.51
C LYS A 186 -10.09 -4.10 -10.45
N LEU A 187 -9.79 -3.58 -9.27
CA LEU A 187 -9.40 -2.19 -9.05
C LEU A 187 -7.97 -2.14 -8.52
N GLU A 188 -7.18 -1.20 -9.01
CA GLU A 188 -5.93 -0.82 -8.38
C GLU A 188 -6.22 0.20 -7.28
N CYS A 189 -5.98 -0.20 -6.03
CA CYS A 189 -6.26 0.64 -4.86
C CYS A 189 -5.19 1.72 -4.67
N SER A 190 -5.63 2.92 -4.28
CA SER A 190 -4.79 4.06 -3.95
C SER A 190 -5.23 4.73 -2.65
N GLU A 191 -4.39 5.60 -2.09
CA GLU A 191 -4.74 6.43 -0.94
C GLU A 191 -5.97 7.29 -1.23
N GLU A 192 -5.97 7.97 -2.38
CA GLU A 192 -7.05 8.86 -2.81
C GLU A 192 -8.39 8.12 -2.95
N LEU A 193 -8.36 6.88 -3.45
CA LEU A 193 -9.55 6.03 -3.51
C LEU A 193 -10.03 5.68 -2.10
N GLY A 194 -9.12 5.36 -1.18
CA GLY A 194 -9.46 5.10 0.20
C GLY A 194 -10.10 6.31 0.89
N ASP A 195 -9.56 7.52 0.67
CA ASP A 195 -10.10 8.76 1.23
C ASP A 195 -11.51 9.05 0.70
N LEU A 196 -11.73 8.82 -0.59
CA LEU A 196 -13.05 8.96 -1.22
C LEU A 196 -14.07 7.98 -0.60
N VAL A 197 -13.69 6.72 -0.44
CA VAL A 197 -14.57 5.67 0.13
C VAL A 197 -14.84 5.91 1.62
N LYS A 198 -13.86 6.43 2.37
CA LYS A 198 -13.97 6.70 3.81
C LYS A 198 -15.12 7.64 4.14
N SER A 199 -15.44 8.59 3.26
CA SER A 199 -16.57 9.52 3.43
C SER A 199 -17.94 8.82 3.47
N VAL A 200 -18.04 7.62 2.88
CA VAL A 200 -19.28 6.83 2.79
C VAL A 200 -19.25 5.65 3.77
N ASP A 201 -18.14 4.90 3.80
CA ASP A 201 -17.99 3.70 4.60
C ASP A 201 -16.54 3.51 5.09
N PRO A 202 -16.24 3.75 6.38
CA PRO A 202 -14.89 3.62 6.91
C PRO A 202 -14.39 2.17 6.94
N THR A 203 -15.31 1.18 7.00
CA THR A 203 -14.92 -0.24 7.01
C THR A 203 -14.50 -0.72 5.62
N LEU A 204 -15.17 -0.23 4.58
CA LEU A 204 -14.77 -0.48 3.20
C LEU A 204 -13.46 0.24 2.86
N ALA A 205 -13.29 1.47 3.35
CA ALA A 205 -12.05 2.23 3.16
C ALA A 205 -10.83 1.51 3.74
N LEU A 206 -10.96 0.87 4.91
CA LEU A 206 -9.90 0.03 5.47
C LEU A 206 -9.45 -1.07 4.49
N SER A 207 -10.40 -1.71 3.81
CA SER A 207 -10.10 -2.75 2.81
C SER A 207 -9.37 -2.20 1.59
N VAL A 208 -9.64 -0.95 1.22
CA VAL A 208 -8.94 -0.23 0.13
C VAL A 208 -7.54 0.14 0.57
N TYR A 209 -7.34 0.74 1.75
CA TYR A 209 -6.02 1.13 2.26
C TYR A 209 -5.08 -0.07 2.45
N LEU A 210 -5.62 -1.21 2.91
CA LEU A 210 -4.85 -2.45 3.05
C LEU A 210 -4.30 -2.92 1.70
N ARG A 211 -5.11 -2.84 0.62
CA ARG A 211 -4.68 -3.19 -0.75
C ARG A 211 -3.78 -2.13 -1.37
N ALA A 212 -3.99 -0.85 -1.05
CA ALA A 212 -3.17 0.26 -1.52
C ALA A 212 -1.78 0.32 -0.85
N ASN A 213 -1.54 -0.51 0.18
CA ASN A 213 -0.32 -0.54 0.97
C ASN A 213 0.03 0.84 1.56
N VAL A 214 -0.92 1.47 2.25
CA VAL A 214 -0.75 2.77 2.92
C VAL A 214 -0.85 2.62 4.44
N PRO A 215 0.25 2.27 5.15
CA PRO A 215 0.20 1.87 6.55
C PRO A 215 -0.39 2.93 7.49
N ASN A 216 -0.05 4.20 7.27
CA ASN A 216 -0.49 5.33 8.10
C ASN A 216 -2.03 5.40 8.16
N LYS A 217 -2.68 5.29 6.98
CA LYS A 217 -4.14 5.36 6.85
C LYS A 217 -4.83 4.10 7.36
N VAL A 218 -4.21 2.92 7.16
CA VAL A 218 -4.71 1.66 7.72
C VAL A 218 -4.77 1.74 9.25
N ILE A 219 -3.69 2.20 9.87
CA ILE A 219 -3.58 2.36 11.33
C ILE A 219 -4.59 3.39 11.84
N GLN A 220 -4.72 4.52 11.14
CA GLN A 220 -5.73 5.53 11.47
C GLN A 220 -7.14 4.94 11.41
N CYS A 221 -7.47 4.17 10.37
CA CYS A 221 -8.77 3.51 10.26
C CYS A 221 -9.00 2.45 11.35
N PHE A 222 -7.98 1.69 11.75
CA PHE A 222 -8.09 0.78 12.89
C PHE A 222 -8.34 1.53 14.20
N ALA A 223 -7.68 2.67 14.41
CA ALA A 223 -7.88 3.50 15.59
C ALA A 223 -9.29 4.09 15.63
N GLU A 224 -9.79 4.61 14.52
CA GLU A 224 -11.15 5.17 14.39
C GLU A 224 -12.24 4.10 14.56
N THR A 225 -11.98 2.85 14.14
CA THR A 225 -12.91 1.72 14.29
C THR A 225 -12.76 0.97 15.62
N GLY A 226 -11.88 1.44 16.52
CA GLY A 226 -11.66 0.84 17.84
C GLY A 226 -10.92 -0.51 17.84
N GLN A 227 -10.31 -0.90 16.72
CA GLN A 227 -9.65 -2.20 16.54
C GLN A 227 -8.15 -2.12 16.89
N PHE A 228 -7.82 -1.63 18.09
CA PHE A 228 -6.45 -1.33 18.52
C PHE A 228 -5.51 -2.55 18.53
N GLN A 229 -6.03 -3.74 18.87
CA GLN A 229 -5.24 -4.97 18.84
C GLN A 229 -4.68 -5.28 17.44
N LYS A 230 -5.43 -4.95 16.38
CA LYS A 230 -5.00 -5.18 14.99
C LYS A 230 -3.93 -4.20 14.54
N ILE A 231 -3.80 -3.03 15.18
CA ILE A 231 -2.77 -2.03 14.85
C ILE A 231 -1.38 -2.62 15.04
N VAL A 232 -1.11 -3.19 16.22
CA VAL A 232 0.21 -3.77 16.55
C VAL A 232 0.54 -4.93 15.62
N LEU A 233 -0.43 -5.82 15.38
CA LEU A 233 -0.27 -6.97 14.49
C LEU A 233 0.03 -6.55 13.05
N TYR A 234 -0.69 -5.55 12.54
CA TYR A 234 -0.47 -5.03 11.20
C TYR A 234 0.89 -4.34 11.07
N ALA A 235 1.22 -3.44 12.00
CA ALA A 235 2.50 -2.71 12.03
C ALA A 235 3.70 -3.66 11.99
N LYS A 236 3.69 -4.72 12.83
CA LYS A 236 4.72 -5.76 12.82
C LYS A 236 4.77 -6.52 11.49
N LYS A 237 3.60 -6.90 10.94
CA LYS A 237 3.52 -7.65 9.68
C LYS A 237 4.08 -6.88 8.48
N VAL A 238 3.85 -5.57 8.42
CA VAL A 238 4.36 -4.72 7.32
C VAL A 238 5.72 -4.08 7.62
N GLY A 239 6.26 -4.25 8.83
CA GLY A 239 7.51 -3.61 9.25
C GLY A 239 7.40 -2.08 9.35
N TYR A 240 6.21 -1.55 9.63
CA TYR A 240 5.97 -0.11 9.74
C TYR A 240 5.93 0.32 11.21
N THR A 241 6.71 1.34 11.57
CA THR A 241 6.78 1.90 12.93
C THR A 241 6.02 3.23 13.00
N PRO A 242 4.76 3.25 13.45
CA PRO A 242 4.02 4.48 13.69
C PRO A 242 4.53 5.24 14.93
N ASP A 243 4.07 6.48 15.11
CA ASP A 243 4.17 7.17 16.39
C ASP A 243 3.20 6.53 17.40
N TRP A 244 3.72 5.57 18.17
CA TRP A 244 2.97 4.82 19.17
C TRP A 244 2.39 5.70 20.28
N ILE A 245 3.10 6.76 20.68
CA ILE A 245 2.67 7.65 21.75
C ILE A 245 1.51 8.53 21.28
N PHE A 246 1.58 9.04 20.05
CA PHE A 246 0.45 9.76 19.44
C PHE A 246 -0.79 8.88 19.32
N LEU A 247 -0.62 7.62 18.88
CA LEU A 247 -1.72 6.65 18.83
C LEU A 247 -2.29 6.39 20.22
N LEU A 248 -1.43 6.18 21.22
CA LEU A 248 -1.84 5.93 22.60
C LEU A 248 -2.67 7.09 23.15
N ARG A 249 -2.24 8.35 22.96
CA ARG A 249 -3.02 9.53 23.36
C ARG A 249 -4.42 9.53 22.73
N ASN A 250 -4.51 9.19 21.45
CA ASN A 250 -5.80 9.07 20.76
C ASN A 250 -6.67 7.96 21.36
N VAL A 251 -6.09 6.80 21.69
CA VAL A 251 -6.82 5.70 22.33
C VAL A 251 -7.32 6.12 23.72
N MET A 252 -6.46 6.71 24.55
CA MET A 252 -6.80 7.15 25.91
C MET A 252 -7.96 8.13 25.94
N ARG A 253 -8.04 9.04 24.96
CA ARG A 253 -9.14 9.99 24.82
C ARG A 253 -10.48 9.32 24.50
N ILE A 254 -10.45 8.21 23.77
CA ILE A 254 -11.66 7.47 23.36
C ILE A 254 -12.08 6.48 24.45
N SER A 255 -11.14 5.67 24.93
CA SER A 255 -11.36 4.66 25.96
C SER A 255 -10.08 4.39 26.76
N PRO A 256 -10.06 4.79 28.05
CA PRO A 256 -8.96 4.50 28.97
C PRO A 256 -8.69 3.00 29.16
N GLU A 257 -9.73 2.16 29.15
CA GLU A 257 -9.61 0.71 29.32
C GLU A 257 -8.88 0.08 28.13
N GLN A 258 -9.24 0.48 26.90
CA GLN A 258 -8.53 0.02 25.71
C GLN A 258 -7.12 0.61 25.62
N GLY A 259 -6.92 1.82 26.13
CA GLY A 259 -5.59 2.43 26.26
C GLY A 259 -4.66 1.62 27.17
N LEU A 260 -5.18 1.05 28.26
CA LEU A 260 -4.43 0.13 29.12
C LEU A 260 -4.00 -1.13 28.37
N GLN A 261 -4.94 -1.81 27.70
CA GLN A 261 -4.64 -3.00 26.91
C GLN A 261 -3.63 -2.70 25.79
N PHE A 262 -3.80 -1.57 25.10
CA PHE A 262 -2.88 -1.14 24.05
C PHE A 262 -1.47 -0.88 24.60
N SER A 263 -1.36 -0.22 25.75
CA SER A 263 -0.07 0.01 26.44
C SER A 263 0.64 -1.30 26.78
N GLN A 264 -0.10 -2.29 27.30
CA GLN A 264 0.45 -3.61 27.59
C GLN A 264 1.00 -4.30 26.33
N MET A 265 0.29 -4.21 25.22
CA MET A 265 0.75 -4.76 23.94
C MET A 265 2.02 -4.09 23.39
N LEU A 266 2.25 -2.80 23.70
CA LEU A 266 3.44 -2.08 23.26
C LEU A 266 4.72 -2.55 23.96
N VAL A 267 4.61 -3.14 25.16
CA VAL A 267 5.75 -3.51 26.01
C VAL A 267 5.87 -5.01 26.24
N GLN A 268 5.01 -5.82 25.60
CA GLN A 268 4.92 -7.26 25.83
C GLN A 268 6.12 -8.05 25.27
N ASP A 269 6.73 -7.58 24.19
CA ASP A 269 7.84 -8.28 23.51
C ASP A 269 9.20 -7.93 24.14
N GLU A 270 10.25 -8.72 23.85
CA GLU A 270 11.62 -8.46 24.33
C GLU A 270 12.13 -7.08 23.92
N GLU A 271 11.73 -6.61 22.74
CA GLU A 271 11.95 -5.25 22.28
C GLU A 271 10.64 -4.44 22.42
N PRO A 272 10.55 -3.52 23.39
CA PRO A 272 9.37 -2.68 23.55
C PRO A 272 9.22 -1.74 22.36
N LEU A 273 8.00 -1.64 21.83
CA LEU A 273 7.65 -0.79 20.70
C LEU A 273 7.63 0.69 21.08
N ALA A 274 7.45 1.00 22.36
CA ALA A 274 7.40 2.35 22.91
C ALA A 274 8.06 2.41 24.28
N ASP A 275 8.62 3.57 24.63
CA ASP A 275 9.25 3.80 25.93
C ASP A 275 8.19 3.79 27.04
N ILE A 276 8.43 2.95 28.06
CA ILE A 276 7.58 2.82 29.24
C ILE A 276 7.41 4.17 29.95
N THR A 277 8.47 4.99 30.00
CA THR A 277 8.44 6.31 30.63
C THR A 277 7.44 7.23 29.94
N GLN A 278 7.45 7.24 28.60
CA GLN A 278 6.52 8.04 27.80
C GLN A 278 5.08 7.53 27.91
N ILE A 279 4.89 6.21 28.00
CA ILE A 279 3.56 5.62 28.25
C ILE A 279 3.01 6.09 29.60
N VAL A 280 3.84 6.07 30.66
CA VAL A 280 3.46 6.56 32.00
C VAL A 280 3.10 8.03 31.95
N ASP A 281 3.89 8.86 31.25
CA ASP A 281 3.57 10.29 31.07
C ASP A 281 2.17 10.47 30.48
N VAL A 282 1.81 9.69 29.45
CA VAL A 282 0.48 9.73 28.85
C VAL A 282 -0.61 9.33 29.85
N PHE A 283 -0.44 8.28 30.65
CA PHE A 283 -1.44 7.96 31.69
C PHE A 283 -1.63 9.11 32.70
N MET A 284 -0.54 9.78 33.08
CA MET A 284 -0.56 10.92 33.99
C MET A 284 -1.23 12.15 33.38
N GLU A 285 -1.01 12.43 32.08
CA GLU A 285 -1.69 13.50 31.33
C GLU A 285 -3.22 13.39 31.44
N TYR A 286 -3.77 12.17 31.48
CA TYR A 286 -5.21 11.89 31.60
C TYR A 286 -5.69 11.60 33.04
N ASN A 287 -4.82 11.75 34.06
CA ASN A 287 -5.11 11.41 35.46
C ASN A 287 -5.57 9.95 35.68
N LEU A 288 -5.10 9.01 34.86
CA LEU A 288 -5.47 7.59 34.90
C LEU A 288 -4.57 6.80 35.86
N ILE A 289 -4.56 7.20 37.14
CA ILE A 289 -3.64 6.68 38.15
C ILE A 289 -3.80 5.17 38.38
N GLN A 290 -5.03 4.67 38.51
CA GLN A 290 -5.29 3.26 38.78
C GLN A 290 -4.84 2.36 37.61
N GLN A 291 -5.11 2.80 36.38
CA GLN A 291 -4.70 2.09 35.16
C GLN A 291 -3.18 2.14 35.00
N CYS A 292 -2.55 3.28 35.28
CA CYS A 292 -1.10 3.42 35.28
C CYS A 292 -0.43 2.47 36.30
N THR A 293 -0.99 2.38 37.51
CA THR A 293 -0.51 1.45 38.55
C THR A 293 -0.61 0.02 38.06
N SER A 294 -1.77 -0.38 37.52
CA SER A 294 -1.97 -1.72 36.96
C SER A 294 -0.97 -2.05 35.84
N PHE A 295 -0.76 -1.12 34.91
CA PHE A 295 0.22 -1.24 33.84
C PHE A 295 1.64 -1.45 34.36
N LEU A 296 2.09 -0.58 35.27
CA LEU A 296 3.45 -0.63 35.83
C LEU A 296 3.68 -1.88 36.68
N LEU A 297 2.68 -2.37 37.42
CA LEU A 297 2.80 -3.61 38.18
C LEU A 297 3.08 -4.82 37.28
N ASP A 298 2.43 -4.88 36.11
CA ASP A 298 2.69 -5.96 35.14
C ASP A 298 4.01 -5.76 34.38
N ALA A 299 4.33 -4.52 33.98
CA ALA A 299 5.57 -4.20 33.27
C ALA A 299 6.82 -4.44 34.13
N LEU A 300 6.74 -4.14 35.43
CA LEU A 300 7.87 -4.22 36.37
C LEU A 300 7.94 -5.53 37.15
N LYS A 301 7.09 -6.53 36.84
CA LYS A 301 6.99 -7.78 37.62
C LYS A 301 8.29 -8.58 37.73
N ASN A 302 9.24 -8.36 36.83
CA ASN A 302 10.55 -9.00 36.85
C ASN A 302 11.57 -8.29 37.77
N ASN A 303 11.17 -7.16 38.38
CA ASN A 303 11.93 -6.38 39.36
C ASN A 303 13.40 -6.16 38.94
N ARG A 304 13.61 -5.62 37.73
CA ARG A 304 14.96 -5.46 37.19
C ARG A 304 15.63 -4.20 37.76
N PRO A 305 16.94 -4.21 38.06
CA PRO A 305 17.65 -3.03 38.56
C PRO A 305 17.56 -1.80 37.65
N MET A 306 17.56 -2.00 36.33
CA MET A 306 17.49 -0.92 35.33
C MET A 306 16.15 -0.17 35.39
N GLU A 307 15.11 -0.78 35.96
CA GLU A 307 13.77 -0.21 36.08
C GLU A 307 13.56 0.53 37.41
N GLY A 308 14.60 0.67 38.25
CA GLY A 308 14.55 1.36 39.55
C GLY A 308 13.90 2.76 39.52
N PRO A 309 14.17 3.61 38.52
CA PRO A 309 13.47 4.90 38.38
C PRO A 309 11.95 4.74 38.17
N LEU A 310 11.52 3.75 37.39
CA LEU A 310 10.09 3.48 37.16
C LEU A 310 9.42 2.89 38.41
N GLN A 311 10.13 2.06 39.19
CA GLN A 311 9.65 1.58 40.49
C GLN A 311 9.45 2.75 41.47
N THR A 312 10.39 3.69 41.50
CA THR A 312 10.30 4.91 42.33
C THR A 312 9.08 5.73 41.92
N ARG A 313 8.90 5.93 40.62
CA ARG A 313 7.79 6.69 40.05
C ARG A 313 6.42 6.06 40.34
N LEU A 314 6.33 4.72 40.26
CA LEU A 314 5.13 3.97 40.64
C LEU A 314 4.73 4.24 42.10
N LEU A 315 5.71 4.16 43.00
CA LEU A 315 5.49 4.39 44.43
C LEU A 315 5.14 5.85 44.71
N GLU A 316 5.86 6.79 44.11
CA GLU A 316 5.62 8.23 44.25
C GLU A 316 4.18 8.58 43.87
N MET A 317 3.75 8.17 42.67
CA MET A 317 2.39 8.41 42.17
C MET A 317 1.33 7.85 43.13
N ASN A 318 1.49 6.62 43.62
CA ASN A 318 0.53 6.03 44.54
C ASN A 318 0.60 6.64 45.94
N LEU A 319 1.77 7.04 46.45
CA LEU A 319 1.88 7.69 47.77
C LEU A 319 1.19 9.06 47.79
N VAL A 320 1.17 9.77 46.67
CA VAL A 320 0.49 11.06 46.55
C VAL A 320 -1.02 10.90 46.36
N HIS A 321 -1.45 9.96 45.52
CA HIS A 321 -2.87 9.88 45.09
C HIS A 321 -3.67 8.73 45.73
N ALA A 322 -3.02 7.64 46.13
CA ALA A 322 -3.64 6.43 46.67
C ALA A 322 -2.74 5.72 47.71
N PRO A 323 -2.48 6.33 48.90
CA PRO A 323 -1.51 5.82 49.87
C PRO A 323 -1.72 4.36 50.29
N GLN A 324 -2.98 3.91 50.33
CA GLN A 324 -3.34 2.52 50.67
C GLN A 324 -2.79 1.51 49.65
N VAL A 325 -2.75 1.87 48.37
CA VAL A 325 -2.20 1.02 47.30
C VAL A 325 -0.68 0.98 47.41
N ALA A 326 -0.04 2.12 47.69
CA ALA A 326 1.40 2.16 47.94
C ALA A 326 1.81 1.32 49.15
N ASP A 327 1.08 1.37 50.25
CA ASP A 327 1.34 0.53 51.44
C ASP A 327 1.23 -0.96 51.11
N ALA A 328 0.22 -1.36 50.33
CA ALA A 328 0.09 -2.75 49.87
C ALA A 328 1.26 -3.18 48.98
N ILE A 329 1.73 -2.30 48.08
CA ILE A 329 2.88 -2.57 47.21
C ILE A 329 4.15 -2.78 48.03
N LEU A 330 4.41 -1.89 49.00
CA LEU A 330 5.57 -1.97 49.88
C LEU A 330 5.49 -3.17 50.82
N GLY A 331 4.32 -3.45 51.40
CA GLY A 331 4.08 -4.57 52.30
C GLY A 331 4.26 -5.93 51.65
N ASN A 332 3.90 -6.07 50.37
CA ASN A 332 4.13 -7.28 49.59
C ASN A 332 5.56 -7.43 49.05
N GLN A 333 6.45 -6.45 49.31
CA GLN A 333 7.84 -6.45 48.87
C GLN A 333 8.02 -6.70 47.36
N MET A 334 7.11 -6.16 46.55
CA MET A 334 7.08 -6.44 45.10
C MET A 334 8.29 -5.85 44.34
N PHE A 335 8.97 -4.84 44.91
CA PHE A 335 10.06 -4.11 44.28
C PHE A 335 11.22 -3.87 45.25
N THR A 336 12.45 -3.81 44.74
CA THR A 336 13.66 -3.65 45.57
C THR A 336 14.65 -2.58 45.12
N HIS A 337 14.47 -2.00 43.93
CA HIS A 337 15.46 -1.14 43.28
C HIS A 337 15.05 0.34 43.18
N TYR A 338 13.96 0.74 43.85
CA TYR A 338 13.53 2.13 43.95
C TYR A 338 14.40 2.97 44.90
N ASP A 339 14.34 4.30 44.75
CA ASP A 339 14.98 5.25 45.65
C ASP A 339 14.31 5.22 47.04
N ARG A 340 14.96 4.50 47.97
CA ARG A 340 14.46 4.34 49.34
C ARG A 340 14.39 5.64 50.12
N ALA A 341 15.33 6.56 49.91
CA ALA A 341 15.36 7.81 50.66
C ALA A 341 14.20 8.71 50.23
N HIS A 342 13.95 8.79 48.92
CA HIS A 342 12.83 9.54 48.39
C HIS A 342 11.47 8.95 48.80
N VAL A 343 11.31 7.62 48.68
CA VAL A 343 10.08 6.92 49.07
C VAL A 343 9.81 7.06 50.57
N ALA A 344 10.82 7.00 51.43
CA ALA A 344 10.66 7.19 52.88
C ALA A 344 10.04 8.56 53.23
N GLN A 345 10.52 9.63 52.59
CA GLN A 345 9.98 10.98 52.78
C GLN A 345 8.53 11.10 52.33
N LEU A 346 8.16 10.42 51.24
CA LEU A 346 6.79 10.39 50.75
C LEU A 346 5.87 9.56 51.66
N CYS A 347 6.35 8.44 52.21
CA CYS A 347 5.62 7.66 53.21
C CYS A 347 5.31 8.49 54.47
N GLU A 348 6.28 9.28 54.96
CA GLU A 348 6.07 10.19 56.09
C GLU A 348 4.98 11.24 55.78
N LYS A 349 5.03 11.86 54.60
CA LYS A 349 4.01 12.82 54.15
C LYS A 349 2.63 12.19 53.97
N ALA A 350 2.57 10.93 53.57
CA ALA A 350 1.33 10.17 53.40
C ALA A 350 0.76 9.59 54.70
N GLY A 351 1.44 9.80 55.85
CA GLY A 351 1.03 9.25 57.16
C GLY A 351 1.40 7.79 57.40
N LEU A 352 2.15 7.16 56.49
CA LEU A 352 2.63 5.78 56.58
C LEU A 352 3.97 5.72 57.34
N LEU A 353 3.96 6.18 58.59
CA LEU A 353 5.17 6.35 59.39
C LEU A 353 5.94 5.05 59.64
N GLN A 354 5.23 3.92 59.78
CA GLN A 354 5.86 2.60 59.93
C GLN A 354 6.68 2.21 58.68
N ARG A 355 6.16 2.49 57.48
CA ARG A 355 6.87 2.25 56.21
C ARG A 355 8.03 3.21 56.01
N ALA A 356 7.88 4.48 56.43
CA ALA A 356 8.97 5.44 56.40
C ALA A 356 10.18 4.96 57.24
N LEU A 357 9.92 4.43 58.44
CA LEU A 357 10.96 3.88 59.33
C LEU A 357 11.68 2.66 58.75
N GLU A 358 10.96 1.80 58.01
CA GLU A 358 11.55 0.63 57.33
C GLU A 358 12.51 1.01 56.19
N HIS A 359 12.44 2.25 55.70
CA HIS A 359 13.25 2.73 54.57
C HIS A 359 14.33 3.74 54.97
N TYR A 360 14.23 4.39 56.14
CA TYR A 360 15.28 5.25 56.64
C TYR A 360 16.54 4.47 57.04
N THR A 361 17.68 4.91 56.52
CA THR A 361 19.01 4.38 56.88
C THR A 361 19.80 5.34 57.78
N ASP A 362 19.36 6.60 57.87
CA ASP A 362 19.96 7.64 58.72
C ASP A 362 19.30 7.69 60.11
N LEU A 363 20.13 7.72 61.15
CA LEU A 363 19.74 7.78 62.55
C LEU A 363 18.93 9.03 62.91
N TYR A 364 19.12 10.14 62.18
CA TYR A 364 18.39 11.39 62.43
C TYR A 364 16.93 11.34 61.96
N ASP A 365 16.68 10.76 60.78
CA ASP A 365 15.31 10.60 60.24
C ASP A 365 14.52 9.53 60.99
N ILE A 366 15.19 8.47 61.47
CA ILE A 366 14.59 7.46 62.36
C ILE A 366 14.09 8.13 63.66
N LYS A 367 14.88 9.02 64.28
CA LYS A 367 14.47 9.73 65.50
C LYS A 367 13.26 10.64 65.25
N ARG A 368 13.19 11.34 64.12
CA ARG A 368 12.05 12.23 63.79
C ARG A 368 10.76 11.42 63.62
N ALA A 369 10.79 10.34 62.85
CA ALA A 369 9.61 9.52 62.61
C ALA A 369 9.12 8.77 63.87
N VAL A 370 10.03 8.27 64.74
CA VAL A 370 9.67 7.60 65.99
C VAL A 370 8.90 8.51 66.97
N VAL A 371 9.27 9.80 67.04
CA VAL A 371 8.58 10.79 67.89
C VAL A 371 7.14 11.02 67.41
N HIS A 372 6.87 10.88 66.11
CA HIS A 372 5.53 11.02 65.53
C HIS A 372 4.70 9.73 65.53
N THR A 373 5.30 8.54 65.67
CA THR A 373 4.58 7.25 65.76
C THR A 373 4.10 6.89 67.17
N SER A 374 4.54 7.60 68.19
CA SER A 374 4.19 7.30 69.59
C SER A 374 2.86 8.00 69.92
N PRO A 375 1.74 7.28 70.12
CA PRO A 375 0.55 7.91 70.67
C PRO A 375 0.83 8.23 72.14
N SER A 376 0.54 9.47 72.54
CA SER A 376 0.43 9.86 73.95
C SER A 376 -0.64 9.06 74.67
#